data_AF-A0AAV4H7E1-F1
#
_entry.id   AF-A0AAV4H7E1-F1
#
_cell.length_a   1.000
_cell.length_b   1.000
_cell.length_c   1.000
_cell.angle_alpha   90.00
_cell.angle_beta   90.00
_cell.angle_gamma   90.00
#
_symmetry.space_group_name_H-M   'P 1'
#
loop_
_entity.id
_entity.type
_entity.pdbx_description
1 polymer ?
#
loop_
_entity_poly.entity_id
_entity_poly.type
_entity_poly.pdbx_seq_one_letter_code
_entity_poly.pdbx_strand_id
1 'polypeptide(L)'
;MKIHIFGAKPSPACANFGLKQLAKDNSFVSQSASVFLQRDFYVNDGLQANQNGADNVEALKKAREICSRGNLRLHKITSNSKDFLDYFPESEITSASKSIDLSAPVVEKTLGLKWHVDTDTLGFTSALKHHSITRKGVLSTIASLYDPLGFLAPFILEGKLILQEMCKD
;
A
#
# COMPACT_ATOMS: atom_id res chain seq x y z
N MET A 1 -13.12 -17.04 -22.46
CA MET A 1 -12.49 -16.75 -21.14
C MET A 1 -13.22 -15.56 -20.54
N LYS A 2 -13.95 -15.71 -19.42
CA LYS A 2 -14.76 -14.63 -18.78
C LYS A 2 -14.04 -14.04 -17.54
N ILE A 3 -12.73 -13.85 -17.62
CA ILE A 3 -11.96 -13.25 -16.52
C ILE A 3 -11.27 -11.98 -17.03
N HIS A 4 -11.14 -10.98 -16.15
CA HIS A 4 -10.41 -9.78 -16.49
C HIS A 4 -8.91 -10.12 -16.60
N ILE A 5 -8.28 -9.70 -17.71
CA ILE A 5 -6.86 -9.94 -17.96
C ILE A 5 -6.00 -9.21 -16.91
N PHE A 6 -5.08 -9.93 -16.28
CA PHE A 6 -4.07 -9.34 -15.41
C PHE A 6 -3.00 -8.61 -16.24
N GLY A 7 -2.56 -7.44 -15.76
CA GLY A 7 -1.52 -6.64 -16.42
C GLY A 7 -2.01 -5.75 -17.57
N ALA A 8 -3.30 -5.77 -17.93
CA ALA A 8 -3.83 -4.79 -18.86
C ALA A 8 -3.97 -3.41 -18.18
N LYS A 9 -3.68 -2.34 -18.93
CA LYS A 9 -3.74 -0.95 -18.44
C LYS A 9 -5.07 -0.59 -17.73
N PRO A 10 -6.27 -1.00 -18.21
CA PRO A 10 -7.51 -0.65 -17.53
C PRO A 10 -7.85 -1.54 -16.32
N SER A 11 -7.13 -2.65 -16.11
CA SER A 11 -7.50 -3.64 -15.09
C SER A 11 -7.62 -3.09 -13.67
N PRO A 12 -6.70 -2.22 -13.20
CA PRO A 12 -6.84 -1.57 -11.89
C PRO A 12 -8.13 -0.75 -11.77
N ALA A 13 -8.53 -0.04 -12.82
CA ALA A 13 -9.72 0.81 -12.81
C ALA A 13 -11.00 -0.03 -12.76
N CYS A 14 -11.08 -1.09 -13.56
CA CYS A 14 -12.22 -2.00 -13.56
C CYS A 14 -12.36 -2.76 -12.22
N ALA A 15 -11.26 -3.23 -11.64
CA ALA A 15 -11.26 -3.87 -10.33
C ALA A 15 -11.75 -2.93 -9.23
N ASN A 16 -11.24 -1.69 -9.20
CA ASN A 16 -11.69 -0.67 -8.25
C ASN A 16 -13.16 -0.30 -8.45
N PHE A 17 -13.61 -0.14 -9.69
CA PHE A 17 -15.02 0.12 -9.97
C PHE A 17 -15.91 -0.98 -9.41
N GLY A 18 -15.56 -2.25 -9.65
CA GLY A 18 -16.28 -3.40 -9.12
C GLY A 18 -16.32 -3.41 -7.59
N LEU A 19 -15.19 -3.15 -6.93
CA LEU A 19 -15.11 -3.07 -5.47
C LEU A 19 -16.01 -1.95 -4.91
N LYS A 20 -15.95 -0.76 -5.51
CA LYS A 20 -16.75 0.40 -5.09
C LYS A 20 -18.24 0.18 -5.31
N GLN A 21 -18.62 -0.42 -6.43
CA GLN A 21 -20.00 -0.75 -6.73
C GLN A 21 -20.53 -1.79 -5.73
N LEU A 22 -19.75 -2.85 -5.45
CA LEU A 22 -20.09 -3.85 -4.44
C LEU A 22 -20.31 -3.22 -3.05
N ALA A 23 -19.43 -2.29 -2.66
CA ALA A 23 -19.55 -1.57 -1.40
C ALA A 23 -20.79 -0.67 -1.34
N LYS A 24 -21.15 -0.02 -2.45
CA LYS A 24 -22.35 0.81 -2.55
C LYS A 24 -23.63 -0.03 -2.43
N ASP A 25 -23.69 -1.13 -3.17
CA ASP A 25 -24.86 -2.02 -3.21
C ASP A 25 -25.09 -2.75 -1.88
N ASN A 26 -24.05 -2.90 -1.07
CA ASN A 26 -24.11 -3.55 0.25
C ASN A 26 -23.92 -2.57 1.42
N SER A 27 -24.19 -1.28 1.21
CA SER A 27 -24.08 -0.24 2.26
C SER A 27 -24.94 -0.50 3.49
N PHE A 28 -26.03 -1.25 3.36
CA PHE A 28 -26.87 -1.67 4.47
C PHE A 28 -26.18 -2.63 5.47
N VAL A 29 -25.06 -3.27 5.09
CA VAL A 29 -24.29 -4.16 5.97
C VAL A 29 -23.52 -3.36 7.03
N SER A 30 -22.86 -2.28 6.59
CA SER A 30 -22.15 -1.34 7.46
C SER A 30 -21.72 -0.12 6.67
N GLN A 31 -22.12 1.06 7.15
CA GLN A 31 -21.73 2.33 6.53
C GLN A 31 -20.22 2.55 6.60
N SER A 32 -19.57 2.23 7.73
CA SER A 32 -18.12 2.42 7.91
C SER A 32 -17.31 1.51 6.99
N ALA A 33 -17.71 0.25 6.86
CA ALA A 33 -17.05 -0.69 5.95
C ALA A 33 -17.23 -0.28 4.47
N SER A 34 -18.42 0.18 4.09
CA SER A 34 -18.66 0.67 2.74
C SER A 34 -17.87 1.93 2.43
N VAL A 35 -17.65 2.82 3.40
CA VAL A 35 -16.78 3.99 3.25
C VAL A 35 -15.33 3.55 3.07
N PHE A 36 -14.84 2.63 3.91
CA PHE A 36 -13.49 2.06 3.80
C PHE A 36 -13.23 1.48 2.40
N LEU A 37 -14.09 0.59 1.92
CA LEU A 37 -13.97 -0.01 0.59
C LEU A 37 -14.03 1.01 -0.56
N GLN A 38 -14.68 2.17 -0.36
CA GLN A 38 -14.84 3.18 -1.41
C GLN A 38 -13.73 4.22 -1.45
N ARG A 39 -13.15 4.55 -0.29
CA ARG A 39 -12.27 5.72 -0.12
C ARG A 39 -10.84 5.37 0.25
N ASP A 40 -10.63 4.21 0.88
CA ASP A 40 -9.37 3.90 1.55
C ASP A 40 -8.56 2.82 0.80
N PHE A 41 -8.93 2.57 -0.47
CA PHE A 41 -8.21 1.66 -1.35
C PHE A 41 -7.37 2.42 -2.39
N TYR A 42 -6.13 2.01 -2.52
CA TYR A 42 -5.28 2.31 -3.67
C TYR A 42 -5.02 1.04 -4.47
N VAL A 43 -5.58 0.98 -5.68
CA VAL A 43 -5.51 -0.19 -6.55
C VAL A 43 -6.09 -1.44 -5.86
N ASN A 44 -5.26 -2.27 -5.23
CA ASN A 44 -5.66 -3.50 -4.55
C ASN A 44 -5.42 -3.44 -3.03
N ASP A 45 -4.75 -2.40 -2.55
CA ASP A 45 -4.33 -2.28 -1.15
C ASP A 45 -5.28 -1.32 -0.41
N GLY A 46 -5.90 -1.82 0.66
CA GLY A 46 -6.73 -1.03 1.57
C GLY A 46 -5.93 -0.59 2.78
N LEU A 47 -5.96 0.70 3.11
CA LEU A 47 -5.23 1.27 4.24
C LEU A 47 -6.13 2.22 5.02
N GLN A 48 -6.36 1.92 6.29
CA GLN A 48 -7.15 2.75 7.19
C GLN A 48 -6.43 2.95 8.51
N ALA A 49 -6.54 4.15 9.06
CA ALA A 49 -6.08 4.49 10.39
C ALA A 49 -7.24 5.14 11.16
N ASN A 50 -7.44 4.69 12.40
CA ASN A 50 -8.42 5.24 13.34
C ASN A 50 -7.81 5.19 14.75
N GLN A 51 -8.18 6.14 15.60
CA GLN A 51 -7.76 6.20 17.00
C GLN A 51 -8.36 5.06 17.84
N ASN A 52 -9.49 4.49 17.42
CA ASN A 52 -10.13 3.37 18.10
C ASN A 52 -9.87 2.05 17.36
N GLY A 53 -9.06 1.18 17.97
CA GLY A 53 -8.73 -0.14 17.41
C GLY A 53 -9.94 -1.05 17.24
N ALA A 54 -10.93 -0.98 18.13
CA ALA A 54 -12.13 -1.81 18.04
C ALA A 54 -12.97 -1.47 16.79
N ASP A 55 -13.08 -0.18 16.46
CA ASP A 55 -13.79 0.28 15.26
C ASP A 55 -13.11 -0.23 13.98
N ASN A 56 -11.78 -0.29 13.97
CA ASN A 56 -11.03 -0.86 12.83
C ASN A 56 -11.29 -2.36 12.68
N VAL A 57 -11.34 -3.12 13.79
CA VAL A 57 -11.64 -4.56 13.75
C VAL A 57 -13.02 -4.79 13.18
N GLU A 58 -14.02 -4.05 13.66
CA GLU A 58 -15.39 -4.15 13.15
C GLU A 58 -15.49 -3.76 11.68
N ALA A 59 -14.89 -2.63 11.30
CA ALA A 59 -14.86 -2.15 9.92
C ALA A 59 -14.26 -3.19 8.97
N LEU A 60 -13.11 -3.81 9.33
CA LEU A 60 -12.48 -4.82 8.50
C LEU A 60 -13.31 -6.12 8.43
N LYS A 61 -13.89 -6.58 9.55
CA LYS A 61 -14.79 -7.75 9.54
C LYS A 61 -16.00 -7.53 8.63
N LYS A 62 -16.62 -6.36 8.73
CA LYS A 62 -17.77 -5.97 7.89
C LYS A 62 -17.38 -5.76 6.44
N ALA A 63 -16.19 -5.22 6.16
CA ALA A 63 -15.67 -5.10 4.80
C ALA A 63 -15.44 -6.48 4.17
N ARG A 64 -14.89 -7.44 4.93
CA ARG A 64 -14.76 -8.84 4.48
C ARG A 64 -16.12 -9.49 4.21
N GLU A 65 -17.13 -9.21 5.03
CA GLU A 65 -18.51 -9.65 4.80
C GLU A 65 -19.04 -9.12 3.47
N ILE A 66 -18.92 -7.81 3.22
CA ILE A 66 -19.33 -7.18 1.96
C ILE A 66 -18.58 -7.80 0.77
N CYS A 67 -17.25 -7.91 0.84
CA CYS A 67 -16.44 -8.48 -0.22
C CYS A 67 -16.82 -9.93 -0.54
N SER A 68 -17.13 -10.75 0.47
CA SER A 68 -17.51 -12.15 0.27
C SER A 68 -18.75 -12.33 -0.62
N ARG A 69 -19.69 -11.37 -0.57
CA ARG A 69 -20.89 -11.36 -1.43
C ARG A 69 -20.57 -11.17 -2.90
N GLY A 70 -19.44 -10.52 -3.20
CA GLY A 70 -18.89 -10.37 -4.56
C GLY A 70 -17.82 -11.40 -4.91
N ASN A 71 -17.66 -12.47 -4.13
CA ASN A 71 -16.56 -13.44 -4.25
C ASN A 71 -15.16 -12.79 -4.21
N LEU A 72 -15.04 -11.65 -3.53
CA LEU A 72 -13.76 -11.00 -3.26
C LEU A 72 -13.26 -11.40 -1.88
N ARG A 73 -11.96 -11.64 -1.76
CA ARG A 73 -11.31 -11.99 -0.50
C ARG A 73 -10.28 -10.93 -0.13
N LEU A 74 -10.56 -10.15 0.91
CA LEU A 74 -9.52 -9.37 1.59
C LEU A 74 -8.72 -10.33 2.48
N HIS A 75 -7.40 -10.28 2.34
CA HIS A 75 -6.43 -11.15 3.01
C HIS A 75 -5.12 -10.37 3.22
N LYS A 76 -4.09 -10.98 3.83
CA LYS A 76 -2.79 -10.35 4.11
C LYS A 76 -2.95 -9.11 5.01
N ILE A 77 -3.58 -9.33 6.15
CA ILE A 77 -3.82 -8.32 7.17
C ILE A 77 -2.49 -7.98 7.86
N THR A 78 -2.21 -6.69 7.99
CA THR A 78 -1.06 -6.15 8.71
C THR A 78 -1.52 -4.95 9.54
N SER A 79 -0.96 -4.79 10.74
CA SER A 79 -1.21 -3.66 11.62
C SER A 79 -0.02 -3.47 12.56
N ASN A 80 0.19 -2.24 13.00
CA ASN A 80 1.12 -1.88 14.08
C ASN A 80 0.58 -2.21 15.49
N SER A 81 -0.68 -2.64 15.59
CA SER A 81 -1.29 -3.07 16.85
C SER A 81 -1.41 -4.59 16.90
N LYS A 82 -0.74 -5.21 17.87
CA LYS A 82 -0.87 -6.65 18.13
C LYS A 82 -2.29 -7.02 18.58
N ASP A 83 -2.87 -6.21 19.46
CA ASP A 83 -4.25 -6.39 19.94
C ASP A 83 -5.25 -6.45 18.77
N PHE A 84 -5.05 -5.62 17.73
CA PHE A 84 -5.86 -5.68 16.51
C PHE A 84 -5.67 -6.99 15.75
N LEU A 85 -4.43 -7.46 15.60
CA LEU A 85 -4.10 -8.69 14.86
C LEU A 85 -4.70 -9.93 15.52
N ASP A 86 -4.75 -9.98 16.85
CA ASP A 86 -5.27 -11.11 17.63
C ASP A 86 -6.77 -11.40 17.36
N TYR A 87 -7.51 -10.46 16.77
CA TYR A 87 -8.90 -10.68 16.34
C TYR A 87 -9.04 -11.49 15.04
N PHE A 88 -7.94 -11.79 14.35
CA PHE A 88 -7.93 -12.47 13.07
C PHE A 88 -7.08 -13.75 13.13
N PRO A 89 -7.47 -14.81 12.40
CA PRO A 89 -6.68 -16.04 12.38
C PRO A 89 -5.33 -15.81 11.71
N GLU A 90 -4.29 -16.50 12.18
CA GLU A 90 -2.94 -16.39 11.64
C GLU A 90 -2.85 -16.63 10.12
N SER A 91 -3.75 -17.43 9.56
CA SER A 91 -3.81 -17.68 8.10
C SER A 91 -4.12 -16.42 7.28
N GLU A 92 -4.72 -15.41 7.91
CA GLU A 92 -5.11 -14.15 7.25
C GLU A 92 -4.09 -13.03 7.48
N ILE A 93 -3.20 -13.18 8.47
CA ILE A 93 -2.15 -12.21 8.81
C ILE A 93 -0.94 -12.42 7.88
N THR A 94 -0.35 -11.31 7.42
CA THR A 94 0.85 -11.37 6.56
C THR A 94 2.03 -12.01 7.30
N SER A 95 2.82 -12.83 6.61
CA SER A 95 3.94 -13.56 7.20
C SER A 95 5.00 -12.68 7.86
N ALA A 96 5.22 -11.45 7.39
CA ALA A 96 6.15 -10.53 8.04
C ALA A 96 5.64 -10.10 9.42
N SER A 97 4.32 -9.96 9.60
CA SER A 97 3.68 -9.62 10.87
C SER A 97 3.57 -10.81 11.84
N LYS A 98 3.89 -12.04 11.41
CA LYS A 98 3.88 -13.25 12.25
C LYS A 98 5.12 -13.38 13.11
N SER A 99 6.26 -12.87 12.62
CA SER A 99 7.48 -12.75 13.40
C SER A 99 7.51 -11.37 14.04
N ILE A 100 6.75 -11.19 15.13
CA ILE A 100 7.14 -10.20 16.15
C ILE A 100 8.32 -10.83 16.92
N ASP A 101 9.39 -11.12 16.20
CA ASP A 101 10.68 -11.38 16.79
C ASP A 101 11.35 -10.02 16.84
N LEU A 102 11.50 -9.47 18.06
CA LEU A 102 12.02 -8.14 18.36
C LEU A 102 13.44 -7.89 17.81
N SER A 103 14.04 -8.87 17.13
CA SER A 103 15.37 -8.82 16.55
C SER A 103 15.41 -8.27 15.11
N ALA A 104 14.29 -8.24 14.37
CA ALA A 104 14.25 -7.74 12.99
C ALA A 104 12.98 -6.91 12.70
N PRO A 105 13.09 -5.68 12.15
CA PRO A 105 11.93 -4.83 11.89
C PRO A 105 11.01 -5.45 10.84
N VAL A 106 9.69 -5.49 11.13
CA VAL A 106 8.68 -5.92 10.15
C VAL A 106 8.56 -4.83 9.08
N VAL A 107 9.08 -5.11 7.90
CA VAL A 107 9.05 -4.19 6.75
C VAL A 107 8.08 -4.70 5.70
N GLU A 108 6.92 -4.05 5.61
CA GLU A 108 5.98 -4.28 4.52
C GLU A 108 6.19 -3.27 3.39
N LYS A 109 5.76 -3.63 2.18
CA LYS A 109 5.68 -2.67 1.08
C LYS A 109 4.26 -2.15 0.98
N THR A 110 4.06 -0.88 1.33
CA THR A 110 2.76 -0.21 1.24
C THR A 110 2.87 0.92 0.24
N LEU A 111 2.05 0.89 -0.81
CA LEU A 111 2.03 1.92 -1.86
C LEU A 111 3.39 2.18 -2.51
N GLY A 112 4.28 1.19 -2.60
CA GLY A 112 5.64 1.35 -3.15
C GLY A 112 6.68 1.91 -2.18
N LEU A 113 6.30 2.23 -0.94
CA LEU A 113 7.19 2.62 0.16
C LEU A 113 7.43 1.43 1.11
N LYS A 114 8.47 1.51 1.93
CA LYS A 114 8.63 0.59 3.06
C LYS A 114 7.80 1.11 4.22
N TRP A 115 7.04 0.26 4.88
CA TRP A 115 6.37 0.57 6.13
C TRP A 115 6.99 -0.30 7.23
N HIS A 116 7.63 0.36 8.19
CA HIS A 116 8.16 -0.25 9.40
C HIS A 116 7.03 -0.32 10.42
N VAL A 117 6.33 -1.45 10.40
CA VAL A 117 5.06 -1.65 11.10
C VAL A 117 5.20 -1.39 12.60
N ASP A 118 6.26 -1.91 13.22
CA ASP A 118 6.49 -1.81 14.67
C ASP A 118 6.62 -0.36 15.18
N THR A 119 7.22 0.50 14.36
CA THR A 119 7.46 1.91 14.70
C THR A 119 6.43 2.86 14.09
N ASP A 120 5.54 2.33 13.25
CA ASP A 120 4.65 3.09 12.38
C ASP A 120 5.37 4.19 11.56
N THR A 121 6.52 3.83 10.98
CA THR A 121 7.31 4.78 10.16
C THR A 121 7.39 4.35 8.70
N LEU A 122 7.36 5.33 7.80
CA LEU A 122 7.62 5.11 6.39
C LEU A 122 9.12 5.20 6.12
N GLY A 123 9.64 4.22 5.38
CA GLY A 123 11.02 4.12 4.96
C GLY A 123 11.15 4.19 3.44
N PHE A 124 12.31 4.66 3.00
CA PHE A 124 12.71 4.64 1.60
C PHE A 124 13.82 3.62 1.41
N THR A 125 13.80 2.91 0.28
CA THR A 125 14.95 2.07 -0.09
C THR A 125 15.95 2.94 -0.82
N SER A 126 16.97 3.41 -0.12
CA SER A 126 18.10 4.17 -0.68
C SER A 126 19.12 3.27 -1.40
N ALA A 127 18.70 2.12 -1.93
CA ALA A 127 19.56 1.33 -2.81
C ALA A 127 19.67 2.04 -4.17
N LEU A 128 20.33 3.21 -4.14
CA LEU A 128 20.83 3.91 -5.31
C LEU A 128 21.72 2.89 -6.00
N LYS A 129 21.20 2.30 -7.07
CA LYS A 129 21.99 1.38 -7.87
C LYS A 129 23.19 2.18 -8.37
N HIS A 130 24.38 1.62 -8.22
CA HIS A 130 25.57 2.22 -8.81
C HIS A 130 25.39 2.23 -10.34
N HIS A 131 25.04 3.40 -10.86
CA HIS A 131 24.98 3.68 -12.28
C HIS A 131 26.26 4.38 -12.70
N SER A 132 26.70 4.15 -13.94
CA SER A 132 27.85 4.86 -14.52
C SER A 132 27.62 6.37 -14.45
N ILE A 133 28.66 7.15 -14.12
CA ILE A 133 28.60 8.62 -14.03
C ILE A 133 28.43 9.21 -15.43
N THR A 134 27.20 9.20 -15.92
CA THR A 134 26.76 9.65 -17.23
C THR A 134 25.40 10.35 -17.05
N ARG A 135 25.00 11.24 -17.98
CA ARG A 135 23.67 11.87 -17.95
C ARG A 135 22.54 10.84 -17.74
N LYS A 136 22.60 9.74 -18.50
CA LYS A 136 21.64 8.63 -18.40
C LYS A 136 21.69 7.92 -17.05
N GLY A 137 22.88 7.74 -16.49
CA GLY A 137 23.07 7.13 -15.18
C GLY A 137 22.50 8.01 -14.05
N VAL A 138 22.80 9.31 -14.05
CA VAL A 138 22.24 10.28 -13.09
C VAL A 138 20.73 10.33 -13.19
N LEU A 139 20.17 10.44 -14.41
CA LEU A 139 18.72 10.39 -14.63
C LEU A 139 18.11 9.08 -14.11
N SER A 140 18.74 7.93 -14.38
CA SER A 140 18.29 6.62 -13.89
C SER A 140 18.27 6.56 -12.36
N THR A 141 19.30 7.09 -11.71
CA THR A 141 19.38 7.18 -10.24
C THR A 141 18.22 8.00 -9.68
N ILE A 142 18.00 9.21 -10.21
CA ILE A 142 16.93 10.11 -9.74
C ILE A 142 15.55 9.48 -9.98
N ALA A 143 15.33 8.93 -11.18
CA ALA A 143 14.06 8.32 -11.55
C ALA A 143 13.77 7.01 -10.80
N SER A 144 14.79 6.38 -10.20
CA SER A 144 14.61 5.17 -9.38
C SER A 144 14.03 5.46 -7.99
N LEU A 145 14.11 6.70 -7.53
CA LEU A 145 13.52 7.12 -6.26
C LEU A 145 12.01 7.29 -6.43
N TYR A 146 11.26 6.34 -5.89
CA TYR A 146 9.81 6.42 -5.85
C TYR A 146 9.36 7.27 -4.66
N ASP A 147 8.88 8.49 -4.95
CA ASP A 147 8.43 9.46 -3.95
C ASP A 147 7.11 10.12 -4.38
N PRO A 148 5.98 9.43 -4.24
CA PRO A 148 4.68 9.96 -4.67
C PRO A 148 4.19 11.13 -3.81
N LEU A 149 4.73 11.30 -2.59
CA LEU A 149 4.28 12.30 -1.62
C LEU A 149 5.27 13.48 -1.47
N GLY A 150 6.44 13.42 -2.10
CA GLY A 150 7.42 14.50 -2.07
C GLY A 150 8.32 14.52 -0.82
N PHE A 151 8.37 13.43 -0.04
CA PHE A 151 9.18 13.35 1.17
C PHE A 151 10.68 13.40 0.89
N LEU A 152 11.12 12.90 -0.27
CA LEU A 152 12.49 12.94 -0.75
C LEU A 152 12.76 14.14 -1.68
N ALA A 153 11.81 15.07 -1.83
CA ALA A 153 11.94 16.20 -2.74
C ALA A 153 13.25 17.00 -2.60
N PRO A 154 13.77 17.29 -1.38
CA PRO A 154 15.05 17.97 -1.23
C PRO A 154 16.22 17.20 -1.87
N PHE A 155 16.26 15.88 -1.71
CA PHE A 155 17.31 15.04 -2.30
C PHE A 155 17.15 14.86 -3.81
N ILE A 156 15.91 14.72 -4.28
CA ILE A 156 15.60 14.61 -5.71
C ILE A 156 15.94 15.92 -6.43
N LEU A 157 15.75 17.08 -5.79
CA LEU A 157 16.07 18.38 -6.36
C LEU A 157 17.57 18.52 -6.63
N GLU A 158 18.43 18.18 -5.67
CA GLU A 158 19.89 18.18 -5.85
C GLU A 158 20.30 17.33 -7.05
N GLY A 159 19.75 16.12 -7.17
CA GLY A 159 19.99 15.27 -8.33
C GLY A 159 19.54 15.92 -9.64
N LYS A 160 18.37 16.56 -9.67
CA LYS A 160 17.86 17.26 -10.86
C LYS A 160 18.74 18.45 -11.25
N LEU A 161 19.28 19.18 -10.28
CA LEU A 161 20.23 20.28 -10.55
C LEU A 161 21.52 19.77 -11.18
N ILE A 162 22.08 18.67 -10.67
CA ILE A 162 23.24 18.01 -11.29
C ILE A 162 22.93 17.59 -12.72
N LEU A 163 21.78 16.94 -12.94
CA LEU A 163 21.35 16.52 -14.28
C LEU A 163 21.20 17.72 -15.23
N GLN A 164 20.63 18.82 -14.74
CA GLN A 164 20.47 20.05 -15.51
C GLN A 164 21.83 20.62 -15.93
N GLU A 165 22.80 20.69 -15.01
CA GLU A 165 24.14 21.20 -15.30
C GLU A 165 24.85 20.35 -16.36
N MET A 166 24.75 19.03 -16.27
CA MET A 166 25.31 18.12 -17.28
C MET A 166 24.66 18.28 -18.67
N CYS A 167 23.51 18.95 -18.78
CA CYS A 167 22.81 19.19 -20.04
C CYS A 167 23.10 20.55 -20.67
N LYS A 168 23.93 21.41 -20.04
CA LYS A 168 24.24 22.75 -20.54
C LYS A 168 25.40 22.81 -21.56
N ASP A 169 25.90 21.67 -21.99
CA ASP A 169 26.83 21.53 -23.14
C ASP A 169 26.08 21.40 -24.47
#